data_AF-A0A1V2ATU9-F1
#
_entry.id   AF-A0A1V2ATU9-F1
#
_cell.length_a   1.000
_cell.length_b   1.000
_cell.length_c   1.000
_cell.angle_alpha   90.00
_cell.angle_beta   90.00
_cell.angle_gamma   90.00
#
_symmetry.space_group_name_H-M   'P 1'
#
loop_
_entity.id
_entity.type
_entity.pdbx_description
1 polymer ?
#
loop_
_entity_poly.entity_id
_entity_poly.type
_entity_poly.pdbx_seq_one_letter_code
_entity_poly.pdbx_strand_id
1 'polypeptide(L)'
;MNLKEFHKTTTDELLAITNRVKNLIHHWPEVGRHKEAVLKNVIKRFIPEKYSIGTGFVIKQTHNRGEHLSSKQIDLIIYDDTSPILCKYSDLG
;
A
#
# COMPACT_ATOMS: atom_id res chain seq x y z
N MET A 1 -17.87 -14.03 12.90
CA MET A 1 -17.18 -12.92 12.20
C MET A 1 -16.10 -13.55 11.32
N ASN A 2 -16.27 -13.52 9.99
CA ASN A 2 -15.40 -14.22 9.04
C ASN A 2 -14.24 -13.32 8.62
N LEU A 3 -13.08 -13.49 9.28
CA LEU A 3 -11.89 -12.66 9.05
C LEU A 3 -11.41 -12.71 7.59
N LYS A 4 -11.53 -13.86 6.93
CA LYS A 4 -11.15 -14.04 5.53
C LYS A 4 -12.03 -13.21 4.60
N GLU A 5 -13.33 -13.16 4.90
CA GLU A 5 -14.30 -12.39 4.12
C GLU A 5 -14.11 -10.89 4.31
N PHE A 6 -13.81 -10.45 5.54
CA PHE A 6 -13.42 -9.08 5.84
C PHE A 6 -12.16 -8.62 5.07
N HIS A 7 -11.11 -9.45 5.03
CA HIS A 7 -9.92 -9.14 4.24
C HIS A 7 -10.20 -9.13 2.74
N LYS A 8 -11.11 -9.98 2.27
CA LYS A 8 -11.53 -10.00 0.86
C LYS A 8 -12.24 -8.70 0.47
N THR A 9 -13.25 -8.28 1.23
CA THR A 9 -13.96 -7.02 0.94
C THR A 9 -13.05 -5.80 1.03
N THR A 10 -12.12 -5.79 1.99
CA THR A 10 -11.05 -4.79 2.11
C THR A 10 -10.18 -4.74 0.86
N THR A 11 -9.80 -5.91 0.32
CA THR A 11 -9.00 -6.00 -0.91
C THR A 11 -9.77 -5.47 -2.12
N ASP A 12 -11.07 -5.78 -2.22
CA ASP A 12 -11.92 -5.33 -3.32
C ASP A 12 -12.08 -3.79 -3.32
N GLU A 13 -12.21 -3.17 -2.14
CA GLU A 13 -12.19 -1.71 -1.99
C GLU A 13 -10.88 -1.09 -2.51
N LEU A 14 -9.74 -1.65 -2.10
CA LEU A 14 -8.41 -1.19 -2.52
C LEU A 14 -8.22 -1.31 -4.04
N LEU A 15 -8.71 -2.40 -4.64
CA LEU A 15 -8.64 -2.61 -6.08
C LEU A 15 -9.52 -1.60 -6.84
N ALA A 16 -10.72 -1.32 -6.34
CA ALA A 16 -11.61 -0.32 -6.93
C ALA A 16 -10.98 1.08 -6.93
N ILE A 17 -10.34 1.48 -5.83
CA ILE A 17 -9.62 2.76 -5.75
C ILE A 17 -8.45 2.80 -6.73
N THR A 18 -7.66 1.72 -6.79
CA THR A 18 -6.55 1.58 -7.75
C THR A 18 -7.02 1.76 -9.19
N ASN A 19 -8.15 1.13 -9.55
CA ASN A 19 -8.72 1.25 -10.90
C ASN A 19 -9.21 2.67 -11.21
N ARG A 20 -9.82 3.36 -10.24
CA ARG A 20 -10.22 4.78 -10.40
C ARG A 20 -9.02 5.68 -10.66
N VAL A 21 -7.92 5.46 -9.94
CA VAL A 21 -6.67 6.21 -10.09
C VAL A 21 -6.04 5.95 -11.45
N LYS A 22 -5.98 4.69 -11.90
CA LYS A 22 -5.50 4.34 -13.25
C LYS A 22 -6.30 5.05 -14.34
N ASN A 23 -7.62 5.12 -14.20
CA ASN A 23 -8.48 5.79 -15.19
C ASN A 23 -8.32 7.31 -15.20
N LEU A 24 -7.94 7.92 -14.07
CA LEU A 24 -7.76 9.37 -13.97
C LEU A 24 -6.44 9.84 -14.59
N ILE A 25 -5.41 8.98 -14.61
CA ILE A 25 -4.05 9.38 -15.00
C ILE A 25 -3.73 8.88 -16.42
N HIS A 26 -4.34 9.54 -17.43
CA HIS A 26 -4.20 9.17 -18.85
C HIS A 26 -2.93 9.74 -19.52
N HIS A 27 -2.30 10.78 -18.97
CA HIS A 27 -1.10 11.41 -19.52
C HIS A 27 -0.10 11.80 -18.42
N TRP A 28 1.12 11.26 -18.51
CA TRP A 28 2.21 11.53 -17.57
C TRP A 28 3.36 12.27 -18.27
N PRO A 29 3.76 13.47 -17.81
CA PRO A 29 5.08 14.05 -18.12
C PRO A 29 6.20 13.28 -17.40
N GLU A 30 7.37 13.14 -18.03
CA GLU A 30 8.36 12.06 -17.83
C GLU A 30 9.13 11.97 -16.50
N VAL A 31 8.97 12.86 -15.51
CA VAL A 31 9.87 12.86 -14.33
C VAL A 31 9.42 11.86 -13.25
N GLY A 32 10.04 10.67 -13.21
CA GLY A 32 9.67 9.53 -12.33
C GLY A 32 9.38 9.87 -10.86
N ARG A 33 10.20 10.72 -10.21
CA ARG A 33 10.00 11.13 -8.80
C ARG A 33 8.76 11.99 -8.59
N HIS A 34 8.48 12.89 -9.54
CA HIS A 34 7.27 13.69 -9.54
C HIS A 34 6.04 12.81 -9.78
N LYS A 35 6.21 11.73 -10.58
CA LYS A 35 5.14 10.76 -10.81
C LYS A 35 4.69 10.08 -9.53
N GLU A 36 5.65 9.57 -8.75
CA GLU A 36 5.34 8.90 -7.49
C GLU A 36 4.67 9.83 -6.48
N ALA A 37 5.12 11.08 -6.38
CA ALA A 37 4.52 12.05 -5.46
C ALA A 37 3.06 12.40 -5.83
N VAL A 38 2.79 12.63 -7.12
CA VAL A 38 1.43 12.89 -7.61
C VAL A 38 0.55 11.66 -7.41
N LEU A 39 1.05 10.46 -7.74
CA LEU A 39 0.31 9.21 -7.54
C LEU A 39 -0.04 8.98 -6.06
N LYS A 40 0.94 9.14 -5.16
CA LYS A 40 0.73 9.04 -3.70
C LYS A 40 -0.33 10.03 -3.22
N ASN A 41 -0.27 11.28 -3.67
CA ASN A 41 -1.22 12.32 -3.29
C ASN A 41 -2.63 12.05 -3.82
N VAL A 42 -2.76 11.58 -5.06
CA VAL A 42 -4.05 11.22 -5.66
C VAL A 42 -4.64 10.04 -4.89
N ILE A 43 -3.88 8.97 -4.68
CA ILE A 43 -4.35 7.78 -3.94
C ILE A 43 -4.75 8.16 -2.51
N LYS A 44 -3.96 9.00 -1.82
CA LYS A 44 -4.28 9.49 -0.46
C LYS A 44 -5.65 10.16 -0.37
N ARG A 45 -6.10 10.84 -1.43
CA ARG A 45 -7.42 11.50 -1.47
C ARG A 45 -8.59 10.54 -1.69
N PHE A 46 -8.34 9.35 -2.24
CA PHE A 46 -9.38 8.38 -2.58
C PHE A 46 -9.41 7.16 -1.65
N ILE A 47 -8.39 6.96 -0.82
CA ILE A 47 -8.42 5.91 0.21
C ILE A 47 -9.15 6.39 1.48
N PRO A 48 -9.91 5.50 2.13
CA PRO A 48 -10.43 5.75 3.48
C PRO A 48 -9.32 6.06 4.49
N GLU A 49 -9.63 6.88 5.51
CA GLU A 49 -8.66 7.31 6.54
C GLU A 49 -8.03 6.15 7.34
N LYS A 50 -8.70 4.99 7.41
CA LYS A 50 -8.17 3.77 8.03
C LYS A 50 -6.96 3.16 7.31
N TYR A 51 -6.65 3.61 6.09
CA TYR A 51 -5.52 3.09 5.33
C TYR A 51 -4.39 4.12 5.27
N SER A 52 -3.18 3.62 5.49
CA SER A 52 -1.94 4.36 5.37
C SER A 52 -1.24 4.06 4.05
N ILE A 53 -0.50 5.05 3.55
CA ILE A 53 0.36 4.91 2.36
C ILE A 53 1.82 5.01 2.79
N GLY A 54 2.65 4.09 2.32
CA GLY A 54 4.09 4.12 2.54
C GLY A 54 4.89 3.56 1.36
N THR A 55 6.20 3.53 1.56
CA THR A 55 7.17 2.85 0.70
C THR A 55 7.94 1.90 1.61
N GLY A 56 8.25 0.70 1.13
CA GLY A 56 8.97 -0.26 1.98
C GLY A 56 8.91 -1.70 1.47
N PHE A 57 8.94 -2.65 2.40
CA PHE A 57 8.95 -4.08 2.12
C PHE A 57 7.80 -4.76 2.85
N VAL A 58 7.22 -5.77 2.24
CA VAL A 58 6.22 -6.64 2.88
C VAL A 58 6.93 -7.92 3.30
N ILE A 59 6.77 -8.28 4.58
CA ILE A 59 7.34 -9.49 5.17
C ILE A 59 6.19 -10.49 5.41
N LYS A 60 6.34 -11.70 4.88
CA LYS A 60 5.44 -12.81 5.12
C LYS A 60 6.12 -13.84 6.02
N GLN A 61 5.50 -14.16 7.16
CA GLN A 61 5.92 -15.27 8.00
C GLN A 61 5.68 -16.60 7.29
N THR A 62 6.63 -17.52 7.35
CA THR A 62 6.45 -18.89 6.87
C THR A 62 6.07 -19.82 8.01
N HIS A 63 5.75 -21.08 7.69
CA HIS A 63 5.42 -22.11 8.68
C HIS A 63 6.60 -22.46 9.59
N ASN A 64 7.82 -22.12 9.18
CA ASN A 64 9.05 -22.35 9.92
C ASN A 64 9.42 -21.12 10.74
N ARG A 65 9.55 -21.30 12.06
CA ARG A 65 9.92 -20.24 12.98
C ARG A 65 11.34 -19.75 12.66
N GLY A 66 11.47 -18.48 12.26
CA GLY A 66 12.75 -17.85 11.89
C GLY A 66 12.92 -17.61 10.39
N GLU A 67 12.11 -18.24 9.55
CA GLU A 67 12.10 -18.00 8.11
C GLU A 67 11.04 -16.97 7.73
N HIS A 68 11.46 -15.98 6.95
CA HIS A 68 10.57 -14.93 6.46
C HIS A 68 10.82 -14.70 4.99
N LEU A 69 9.74 -14.50 4.24
CA LEU A 69 9.82 -14.08 2.85
C LEU A 69 9.61 -12.58 2.79
N SER A 70 10.61 -11.86 2.29
CA SER A 70 10.48 -10.43 2.00
C SER A 70 10.13 -10.21 0.53
N SER A 71 9.32 -9.19 0.27
CA SER A 71 9.16 -8.66 -1.08
C SER A 71 10.42 -7.89 -1.51
N LYS A 72 10.49 -7.53 -2.80
CA LYS A 72 11.35 -6.42 -3.24
C LYS A 72 10.85 -5.10 -2.64
N GLN A 73 11.63 -4.02 -2.79
CA GLN A 73 11.18 -2.68 -2.43
C GLN A 73 9.93 -2.33 -3.23
N ILE A 74 8.90 -1.85 -2.54
CA ILE A 74 7.62 -1.44 -3.12
C ILE A 74 7.50 0.07 -2.93
N ASP A 75 7.42 0.80 -4.05
CA ASP A 75 7.37 2.26 -4.06
C ASP A 75 6.06 2.81 -3.47
N LEU A 76 4.99 2.02 -3.51
CA LEU A 76 3.67 2.37 -2.98
C LEU A 76 3.01 1.15 -2.33
N ILE A 77 2.87 1.20 -1.01
CA ILE A 77 2.13 0.23 -0.20
C ILE A 77 0.93 0.94 0.40
N ILE A 78 -0.26 0.38 0.20
CA ILE A 78 -1.47 0.77 0.93
C ILE A 78 -1.73 -0.33 1.96
N TYR A 79 -1.77 0.03 3.23
CA TYR A 79 -1.93 -0.92 4.33
C TYR A 79 -2.84 -0.37 5.43
N ASP A 80 -3.44 -1.28 6.18
CA ASP A 80 -4.21 -0.96 7.37
C ASP A 80 -3.24 -0.86 8.57
N ASP A 81 -3.24 0.28 9.27
CA ASP A 81 -2.35 0.53 10.40
C ASP A 81 -2.90 -0.02 11.73
N THR A 82 -4.08 -0.61 11.72
CA THR A 82 -4.61 -1.39 12.85
C THR A 82 -3.92 -2.74 13.00
N SER A 83 -3.24 -3.22 11.95
CA SER A 83 -2.36 -4.40 12.02
C SER A 83 -0.95 -4.00 12.48
N PRO A 84 -0.28 -4.81 13.32
CA PRO A 84 1.02 -4.46 13.85
C PRO A 84 2.05 -4.26 12.73
N ILE A 85 2.51 -3.01 12.58
CA ILE A 85 3.61 -2.67 11.68
C ILE A 85 4.88 -3.24 12.29
N LEU A 86 5.51 -4.20 11.61
CA LEU A 86 6.69 -4.91 12.13
C LEU A 86 7.87 -3.95 12.39
N CYS A 87 8.07 -2.98 11.51
CA CYS A 87 9.03 -1.88 11.66
C CYS A 87 8.54 -0.68 10.86
N LYS A 88 8.45 0.50 11.47
CA LYS A 88 8.23 1.77 10.78
C LYS A 88 9.49 2.61 10.95
N TYR A 89 10.26 2.77 9.89
CA TYR A 89 11.35 3.74 9.87
C TYR A 89 10.76 5.05 9.32
N SER A 90 10.53 6.02 10.21
CA SER A 90 10.30 7.39 9.80
C SER A 90 11.67 8.01 9.57
N ASP A 91 12.00 8.38 8.33
CA ASP A 91 13.12 9.28 8.08
C ASP A 91 12.88 10.55 8.91
N LEU A 92 13.67 10.71 9.97
CA LEU A 92 13.88 11.98 10.64
C LEU A 92 14.67 12.85 9.65
N GLY A 93 13.98 13.81 9.04
CA GLY A 93 14.55 14.85 8.17
C GLY A 93 13.59 16.01 8.05
#